data_AF-A0A839GR94-F1
#
_entry.id   AF-A0A839GR94-F1
#
_cell.length_a   1.000
_cell.length_b   1.000
_cell.length_c   1.000
_cell.angle_alpha   90.00
_cell.angle_beta   90.00
_cell.angle_gamma   90.00
#
_symmetry.space_group_name_H-M   'P 1'
#
loop_
_entity.id
_entity.type
_entity.pdbx_description
1 polymer ?
#
loop_
_entity_poly.entity_id
_entity_poly.type
_entity_poly.pdbx_seq_one_letter_code
_entity_poly.pdbx_strand_id
1 'polypeptide(L)' 'MKLEHFALNVEDPVGMASWYTQYLGMRVVRQQKEAPFTTFMADDSGRIMVEIYLNPADEVPA' A
#
# COMPACT_ATOMS: atom_id res chain seq x y z
N MET A 1 13.86 15.33 -10.32
CA MET A 1 12.92 14.18 -10.20
C MET A 1 12.38 14.17 -8.78
N LYS A 2 11.09 13.89 -8.55
CA LYS A 2 10.48 13.69 -7.22
C LYS A 2 9.73 12.36 -7.26
N LEU A 3 9.83 11.56 -6.20
CA LEU A 3 9.06 10.31 -6.07
C LEU A 3 7.60 10.66 -5.82
N GLU A 4 6.69 9.97 -6.52
CA GLU A 4 5.24 10.17 -6.40
C GLU A 4 4.63 9.12 -5.46
N HIS A 5 4.98 7.85 -5.69
CA HIS A 5 4.66 6.72 -4.82
C HIS A 5 5.67 5.59 -5.01
N PHE A 6 5.65 4.62 -4.11
CA PHE A 6 6.23 3.30 -4.33
C PHE A 6 5.22 2.24 -3.93
N ALA A 7 5.29 1.08 -4.58
CA ALA A 7 4.34 0.01 -4.38
C ALA A 7 5.02 -1.27 -3.89
N LEU A 8 4.35 -1.98 -2.99
CA LEU A 8 4.80 -3.24 -2.40
C LEU A 8 3.76 -4.33 -2.67
N ASN A 9 4.23 -5.43 -3.26
CA ASN A 9 3.46 -6.68 -3.33
C ASN A 9 3.76 -7.51 -2.07
N VAL A 10 2.74 -7.81 -1.26
CA VAL A 10 2.90 -8.42 0.06
C VAL A 10 1.82 -9.47 0.33
N GLU A 11 2.14 -10.45 1.18
CA GLU A 11 1.25 -11.59 1.48
C GLU A 11 -0.04 -11.20 2.23
N ASP A 12 -0.01 -10.15 3.06
CA ASP A 12 -1.17 -9.63 3.80
C ASP A 12 -1.31 -8.10 3.61
N PRO A 13 -1.90 -7.65 2.49
CA PRO A 13 -1.98 -6.22 2.16
C PRO A 13 -2.88 -5.43 3.13
N VAL A 14 -3.94 -6.06 3.64
CA VAL A 14 -4.89 -5.41 4.56
C VAL A 14 -4.29 -5.28 5.96
N GLY A 15 -3.63 -6.33 6.46
CA GLY A 15 -2.94 -6.29 7.75
C GLY A 15 -1.77 -5.31 7.74
N MET A 16 -0.98 -5.30 6.67
CA MET A 16 0.12 -4.35 6.54
C MET A 16 -0.39 -2.91 6.48
N ALA A 17 -1.40 -2.59 5.67
CA ALA A 17 -1.99 -1.25 5.65
C ALA A 17 -2.51 -0.81 7.03
N SER A 18 -3.16 -1.73 7.76
CA SER A 18 -3.64 -1.47 9.12
C SER A 18 -2.48 -1.14 10.08
N TRP A 19 -1.36 -1.86 9.97
CA TRP A 19 -0.16 -1.57 10.77
C TRP A 19 0.41 -0.17 10.49
N TYR A 20 0.54 0.21 9.22
CA TYR A 20 1.07 1.53 8.83
C TYR A 20 0.19 2.67 9.36
N THR A 21 -1.13 2.51 9.27
CA THR A 21 -2.06 3.51 9.81
C THR A 21 -2.03 3.59 11.34
N GLN A 22 -1.94 2.46 12.02
CA GLN A 22 -1.92 2.40 13.49
C GLN A 22 -0.62 2.94 14.09
N TYR A 23 0.53 2.60 13.51
CA TYR A 23 1.83 2.84 14.15
C TYR A 23 2.65 3.96 13.51
N LEU A 24 2.42 4.27 12.23
CA LEU A 24 3.15 5.31 11.51
C LEU A 24 2.29 6.53 11.20
N GLY A 25 1.04 6.57 11.66
CA GLY A 25 0.14 7.70 11.45
C GLY A 25 -0.23 7.94 9.99
N MET A 26 -0.02 6.95 9.11
CA MET A 26 -0.43 7.05 7.72
C MET A 26 -1.95 7.04 7.60
N ARG A 27 -2.48 7.67 6.54
CA ARG A 27 -3.91 7.73 6.27
C ARG A 27 -4.24 6.99 4.99
N VAL A 28 -5.22 6.08 5.04
CA VAL A 28 -5.78 5.46 3.83
C VAL A 28 -6.44 6.54 2.97
N VAL A 29 -6.00 6.63 1.70
CA VAL A 29 -6.56 7.49 0.66
C VAL A 29 -7.55 6.72 -0.20
N ARG A 30 -7.25 5.44 -0.48
CA ARG A 30 -8.11 4.53 -1.26
C ARG A 30 -7.82 3.10 -0.84
N GLN A 31 -8.85 2.27 -0.77
CA GLN A 31 -8.72 0.86 -0.47
C GLN A 31 -9.75 0.04 -1.26
N GLN A 32 -9.29 -1.04 -1.89
CA GLN A 32 -10.15 -2.04 -2.53
C GLN A 32 -10.54 -3.12 -1.51
N LYS A 33 -11.79 -3.60 -1.60
CA LYS A 33 -12.32 -4.66 -0.71
C LYS A 33 -12.14 -6.07 -1.27
N GLU A 34 -11.74 -6.17 -2.52
CA GLU A 34 -11.55 -7.42 -3.25
C GLU A 34 -10.12 -7.46 -3.80
N ALA A 35 -9.67 -8.66 -4.18
CA ALA A 35 -8.35 -8.85 -4.75
C ALA A 35 -8.12 -7.88 -5.93
N PRO A 36 -6.94 -7.21 -6.00
CA PRO A 36 -5.72 -7.50 -5.25
C PRO A 36 -5.58 -6.74 -3.91
N PHE A 37 -6.69 -6.25 -3.35
CA PHE A 37 -6.75 -5.50 -2.08
C PHE A 37 -5.88 -4.23 -2.06
N THR A 38 -5.66 -3.61 -3.23
CA THR A 38 -4.83 -2.42 -3.36
C THR A 38 -5.25 -1.34 -2.36
N THR A 39 -4.29 -0.90 -1.55
CA THR A 39 -4.46 0.15 -0.57
C THR A 39 -3.41 1.23 -0.79
N PHE A 40 -3.88 2.47 -0.98
CA PHE A 40 -3.05 3.66 -1.05
C PHE A 40 -3.10 4.40 0.28
N MET A 41 -1.93 4.73 0.82
CA MET A 41 -1.77 5.46 2.07
C MET A 41 -0.90 6.68 1.86
N ALA A 42 -1.25 7.80 2.48
CA ALA A 42 -0.44 9.02 2.46
C ALA A 42 0.15 9.31 3.83
N ASP A 43 1.36 9.87 3.83
CA ASP A 43 1.95 10.54 4.99
C ASP A 43 1.25 11.88 5.27
N ASP A 44 1.67 12.57 6.34
CA ASP A 44 1.14 13.87 6.73
C ASP A 44 1.49 14.99 5.73
N SER A 45 2.55 14.81 4.93
CA SER A 45 2.94 15.73 3.87
C SER A 45 1.99 15.69 2.68
N GLY A 46 1.27 14.58 2.49
CA GLY A 46 0.37 14.33 1.36
C GLY A 46 1.09 14.18 0.02
N ARG A 47 2.43 14.07 0.01
CA ARG A 47 3.26 14.04 -1.21
C ARG A 47 3.78 12.66 -1.56
N ILE A 48 3.99 11.80 -0.56
CA ILE A 48 4.49 10.45 -0.77
C ILE A 48 3.38 9.48 -0.43
N MET A 49 3.02 8.64 -1.40
CA MET A 49 2.05 7.59 -1.21
C MET A 49 2.73 6.22 -1.14
N VAL A 50 2.31 5.40 -0.19
CA VAL A 50 2.63 3.97 -0.14
C VAL A 50 1.46 3.22 -0.75
N GLU A 51 1.73 2.41 -1.75
CA GLU A 51 0.76 1.48 -2.33
C GLU A 51 1.09 0.07 -1.88
N ILE A 52 0.09 -0.68 -1.40
CA ILE A 52 0.24 -2.07 -0.98
C ILE A 52 -0.84 -2.91 -1.65
N TYR A 53 -0.45 -4.03 -2.23
CA TYR A 53 -1.35 -4.97 -2.90
C TYR A 53 -0.80 -6.41 -2.79
N LEU A 54 -1.59 -7.37 -3.28
CA LEU A 54 -1.18 -8.76 -3.44
C LEU A 54 -1.53 -9.22 -4.86
N ASN A 55 -0.51 -9.39 -5.71
CA ASN A 55 -0.70 -10.11 -6.98
C ASN A 55 -0.44 -11.60 -6.78
N PRO A 56 -0.99 -12.46 -7.65
CA PRO A 56 -0.60 -13.87 -7.71
C PRO A 56 0.92 -14.06 -7.80
N ALA A 57 1.44 -15.12 -7.17
CA ALA A 57 2.88 -15.36 -7.07
C ALA A 57 3.56 -15.51 -8.45
N ASP A 58 2.84 -16.02 -9.44
CA ASP A 58 3.28 -16.17 -10.82
C ASP A 58 3.36 -14.85 -11.60
N GLU A 59 2.79 -13.76 -11.07
CA GLU A 59 2.89 -12.41 -11.63
C GLU A 59 4.01 -11.57 -10.97
N VAL A 60 4.72 -12.12 -9.98
CA VAL A 60 5.85 -11.45 -9.32
C VAL A 60 7.17 -11.93 -9.93
N PRO A 61 8.04 -11.02 -10.41
CA PRO A 61 9.37 -11.40 -10.87
C PRO A 61 10.16 -12.15 -9.78
N ALA A 62 10.84 -13.22 -10.17
CA ALA A 62 11.70 -14.02 -9.29
C ALA A 62 12.96 -13.29 -8.83
#